data_AF-A0A344TY00-F1
#
_entry.id   AF-A0A344TY00-F1
#
_cell.length_a   1.000
_cell.length_b   1.000
_cell.length_c   1.000
_cell.angle_alpha   90.00
_cell.angle_beta   90.00
_cell.angle_gamma   90.00
#
_symmetry.space_group_name_H-M   'P 1'
#
loop_
_entity.id
_entity.type
_entity.pdbx_description
1 polymer ?
#
loop_
_entity_poly.entity_id
_entity_poly.type
_entity_poly.pdbx_seq_one_letter_code
_entity_poly.pdbx_strand_id
1 'polypeptide(L)'
;MNTSAERQFHRDMVAGAQRLKREIGYNPVRFTQMLAEIGAVETAKHLLRGRDASDGFTTLWSARRLDVSVEAFVLLPWYEGLFTDAERGTARRRLEAHKFDVARYLRDCVSTPPPWVPESL
;
A
#
# COMPACT_ATOMS: atom_id res chain seq x y z
N MET A 1 3.08 -13.10 -17.20
CA MET A 1 1.74 -13.48 -16.68
C MET A 1 1.63 -12.89 -15.28
N ASN A 2 0.81 -11.87 -15.06
CA ASN A 2 0.64 -11.30 -13.73
C ASN A 2 -0.12 -12.29 -12.85
N THR A 3 0.36 -12.54 -11.64
CA THR A 3 -0.28 -13.47 -10.70
C THR A 3 -1.65 -12.94 -10.26
N SER A 4 -2.49 -13.79 -9.65
CA SER A 4 -3.77 -13.33 -9.07
C SER A 4 -3.54 -12.21 -8.03
N ALA A 5 -2.51 -12.36 -7.20
CA ALA A 5 -2.12 -11.37 -6.18
C ALA A 5 -1.71 -10.03 -6.79
N GLU A 6 -0.91 -10.02 -7.88
CA GLU A 6 -0.49 -8.79 -8.53
C GLU A 6 -1.68 -8.01 -9.13
N ARG A 7 -2.62 -8.70 -9.78
CA ARG A 7 -3.84 -8.06 -10.30
C ARG A 7 -4.67 -7.46 -9.18
N GLN A 8 -4.74 -8.14 -8.05
CA GLN A 8 -5.52 -7.68 -6.90
C GLN A 8 -4.84 -6.52 -6.19
N PHE A 9 -3.52 -6.55 -6.06
CA PHE A 9 -2.72 -5.44 -5.57
C PHE A 9 -2.95 -4.17 -6.40
N HIS A 10 -2.99 -4.31 -7.73
CA HIS A 10 -3.30 -3.18 -8.61
C HIS A 10 -4.72 -2.63 -8.38
N ARG A 11 -5.71 -3.50 -8.25
CA ARG A 11 -7.09 -3.09 -7.96
C ARG A 11 -7.20 -2.35 -6.63
N ASP A 12 -6.55 -2.85 -5.60
CA ASP A 12 -6.56 -2.23 -4.28
C ASP A 12 -5.89 -0.85 -4.30
N MET A 13 -4.77 -0.68 -5.01
CA MET A 13 -4.09 0.62 -5.16
C MET A 13 -4.97 1.65 -5.88
N VAL A 14 -5.65 1.25 -6.96
CA VAL A 14 -6.59 2.12 -7.67
C VAL A 14 -7.78 2.48 -6.78
N ALA A 15 -8.35 1.49 -6.07
CA ALA A 15 -9.46 1.72 -5.16
C ALA A 15 -9.07 2.65 -4.00
N GLY A 16 -7.86 2.52 -3.46
CA GLY A 16 -7.28 3.41 -2.45
C GLY A 16 -7.17 4.85 -2.96
N ALA A 17 -6.61 5.06 -4.15
CA ALA A 17 -6.52 6.39 -4.77
C ALA A 17 -7.91 7.04 -4.96
N GLN A 18 -8.91 6.26 -5.41
CA GLN A 18 -10.29 6.74 -5.54
C GLN A 18 -10.92 7.06 -4.18
N ARG A 19 -10.65 6.24 -3.15
CA ARG A 19 -11.12 6.45 -1.79
C ARG A 19 -10.57 7.75 -1.20
N LEU A 20 -9.29 8.04 -1.41
CA LEU A 20 -8.66 9.30 -0.99
C LEU A 20 -9.34 10.53 -1.60
N LYS A 21 -9.63 10.49 -2.90
CA LYS A 21 -10.34 11.57 -3.58
C LYS A 21 -11.74 11.80 -2.99
N ARG A 22 -12.47 10.73 -2.69
CA ARG A 22 -13.85 10.80 -2.15
C ARG A 22 -13.90 11.22 -0.68
N GLU A 23 -13.01 10.70 0.14
CA GLU A 23 -13.09 10.85 1.60
C GLU A 23 -12.34 12.07 2.12
N ILE A 24 -11.24 12.46 1.48
CA ILE A 24 -10.39 13.58 1.93
C ILE A 24 -10.06 14.59 0.83
N GLY A 25 -10.63 14.45 -0.37
CA GLY A 25 -10.40 15.37 -1.49
C GLY A 25 -9.02 15.27 -2.15
N TYR A 26 -8.16 14.35 -1.69
CA TYR A 26 -6.81 14.20 -2.23
C TYR A 26 -6.80 13.35 -3.51
N ASN A 27 -6.35 13.91 -4.63
CA ASN A 27 -6.27 13.24 -5.92
C ASN A 27 -4.79 12.99 -6.32
N PRO A 28 -4.25 11.78 -6.11
CA PRO A 28 -2.85 11.49 -6.40
C PRO A 28 -2.63 11.18 -7.89
N VAL A 29 -2.65 12.23 -8.73
CA VAL A 29 -2.57 12.12 -10.21
C VAL A 29 -1.31 11.38 -10.66
N ARG A 30 -0.13 11.79 -10.16
CA ARG A 30 1.15 11.16 -10.53
C ARG A 30 1.21 9.69 -10.14
N PHE A 31 0.69 9.34 -8.96
CA PHE A 31 0.59 7.94 -8.54
C PHE A 31 -0.29 7.13 -9.50
N THR A 32 -1.47 7.66 -9.84
CA THR A 32 -2.41 6.99 -10.76
C THR A 32 -1.80 6.80 -12.16
N GLN A 33 -1.00 7.76 -12.65
CA GLN A 33 -0.23 7.63 -13.88
C GLN A 33 0.81 6.49 -13.78
N MET A 34 1.59 6.44 -12.69
CA MET A 34 2.56 5.36 -12.49
C MET A 34 1.87 3.97 -12.46
N LEU A 35 0.71 3.85 -11.80
CA LEU A 35 -0.05 2.60 -11.80
C LEU A 35 -0.41 2.13 -13.22
N ALA A 36 -0.78 3.07 -14.10
CA ALA A 36 -1.14 2.79 -15.48
C ALA A 36 0.06 2.47 -16.37
N GLU A 37 1.18 3.16 -16.15
CA GLU A 37 2.39 3.05 -16.99
C GLU A 37 3.24 1.83 -16.66
N ILE A 38 3.51 1.59 -15.38
CA ILE A 38 4.47 0.57 -14.93
C ILE A 38 3.85 -0.50 -14.03
N GLY A 39 2.56 -0.39 -13.73
CA GLY A 39 1.86 -1.33 -12.85
C GLY A 39 2.10 -1.04 -11.36
N ALA A 40 1.24 -1.63 -10.53
CA ALA A 40 1.18 -1.29 -9.12
C ALA A 40 2.37 -1.83 -8.32
N VAL A 41 2.82 -3.05 -8.62
CA VAL A 41 3.97 -3.66 -7.92
C VAL A 41 5.24 -2.86 -8.19
N GLU A 42 5.56 -2.57 -9.44
CA GLU A 42 6.76 -1.78 -9.76
C GLU A 42 6.64 -0.32 -9.28
N THR A 43 5.43 0.27 -9.28
CA THR A 43 5.18 1.56 -8.62
C THR A 43 5.53 1.51 -7.14
N ALA A 44 5.06 0.49 -6.42
CA ALA A 44 5.33 0.32 -5.00
C ALA A 44 6.84 0.14 -4.74
N LYS A 45 7.51 -0.74 -5.49
CA LYS A 45 8.97 -0.93 -5.39
C LYS A 45 9.74 0.35 -5.69
N HIS A 46 9.34 1.10 -6.71
CA HIS A 46 9.95 2.38 -7.06
C HIS A 46 9.87 3.37 -5.88
N LEU A 47 8.70 3.50 -5.25
CA LEU A 47 8.50 4.39 -4.10
C LEU A 47 9.26 3.93 -2.84
N LEU A 48 9.43 2.62 -2.65
CA LEU A 48 10.20 2.05 -1.53
C LEU A 48 11.71 2.18 -1.71
N ARG A 49 12.21 2.22 -2.96
CA ARG A 49 13.64 2.49 -3.26
C ARG A 49 14.04 3.93 -2.98
N GLY A 50 13.08 4.87 -2.96
CA GLY A 50 13.34 6.26 -2.57
C GLY A 50 13.96 6.33 -1.17
N ARG A 51 14.95 7.22 -0.99
CA ARG A 51 15.56 7.43 0.33
C ARG A 51 14.55 7.93 1.35
N ASP A 52 13.73 8.87 0.92
CA ASP A 52 12.72 9.54 1.74
C ASP A 52 11.31 9.06 1.40
N ALA A 53 10.37 9.33 2.31
CA ALA A 53 8.97 9.11 2.03
C ALA A 53 8.50 10.01 0.86
N SER A 54 7.59 9.51 0.04
CA SER A 54 7.05 10.31 -1.07
C SER A 54 6.17 11.46 -0.56
N ASP A 55 6.01 12.52 -1.36
CA ASP A 55 5.08 13.61 -1.04
C ASP A 55 3.64 13.10 -0.82
N GLY A 56 3.25 12.06 -1.56
CA GLY A 56 1.98 11.37 -1.36
C GLY A 56 1.88 10.74 0.03
N PHE A 57 2.94 10.08 0.50
CA PHE A 57 3.01 9.53 1.86
C PHE A 57 2.88 10.62 2.92
N THR A 58 3.60 11.73 2.77
CA THR A 58 3.55 12.86 3.71
C THR A 58 2.15 13.47 3.76
N THR A 59 1.47 13.56 2.62
CA THR A 59 0.07 13.99 2.52
C THR A 59 -0.86 13.05 3.28
N LEU A 60 -0.70 11.74 3.09
CA LEU A 60 -1.49 10.73 3.82
C LEU A 60 -1.25 10.77 5.32
N TRP A 61 0.00 10.94 5.74
CA TRP A 61 0.34 11.09 7.15
C TRP A 61 -0.36 12.29 7.78
N SER A 62 -0.31 13.45 7.11
CA SER A 62 -0.98 14.68 7.56
C SER A 62 -2.50 14.51 7.67
N ALA A 63 -3.09 13.72 6.77
CA ALA A 63 -4.50 13.39 6.76
C ALA A 63 -4.90 12.25 7.73
N ARG A 64 -3.94 11.63 8.45
CA ARG A 64 -4.14 10.41 9.26
C ARG A 64 -4.69 9.23 8.44
N ARG A 65 -4.25 9.10 7.19
CA ARG A 65 -4.67 8.09 6.21
C ARG A 65 -3.54 7.19 5.72
N LEU A 66 -2.60 6.88 6.60
CA LEU A 66 -1.54 5.91 6.28
C LEU A 66 -2.08 4.49 6.08
N ASP A 67 -3.32 4.19 6.51
CA ASP A 67 -4.01 2.92 6.26
C ASP A 67 -4.19 2.58 4.78
N VAL A 68 -4.15 3.59 3.90
CA VAL A 68 -4.28 3.44 2.45
C VAL A 68 -2.98 3.80 1.71
N SER A 69 -1.84 3.86 2.42
CA SER A 69 -0.55 4.10 1.80
C SER A 69 0.00 2.84 1.12
N VAL A 70 0.98 3.04 0.24
CA VAL A 70 1.72 1.95 -0.39
C VAL A 70 2.37 1.05 0.66
N GLU A 71 3.01 1.66 1.65
CA GLU A 71 3.67 0.98 2.76
C GLU A 71 2.71 0.08 3.54
N ALA A 72 1.50 0.56 3.83
CA ALA A 72 0.50 -0.24 4.55
C ALA A 72 0.04 -1.45 3.73
N PHE A 73 -0.20 -1.28 2.43
CA PHE A 73 -0.63 -2.39 1.57
C PHE A 73 0.48 -3.40 1.31
N VAL A 74 1.73 -2.94 1.15
CA VAL A 74 2.91 -3.80 0.98
C VAL A 74 3.11 -4.76 2.16
N LEU A 75 2.63 -4.41 3.35
CA LEU A 75 2.75 -5.24 4.55
C LEU A 75 1.64 -6.29 4.70
N LEU A 76 0.57 -6.21 3.91
CA LEU A 76 -0.54 -7.17 4.00
C LEU A 76 -0.04 -8.59 3.68
N PRO A 77 -0.44 -9.63 4.45
CA PRO A 77 0.08 -11.00 4.28
C PRO A 77 -0.20 -11.58 2.89
N TRP A 78 -1.39 -11.34 2.33
CA TRP A 78 -1.76 -11.80 0.99
C TRP A 78 -0.97 -11.15 -0.16
N TYR A 79 -0.14 -10.14 0.13
CA TYR A 79 0.79 -9.51 -0.82
C TYR A 79 2.26 -9.78 -0.50
N GLU A 80 2.55 -10.60 0.51
CA GLU A 80 3.92 -10.90 0.94
C GLU A 80 4.80 -11.39 -0.21
N GLY A 81 4.32 -12.35 -1.02
CA GLY A 81 5.07 -12.89 -2.15
C GLY A 81 5.34 -11.91 -3.31
N LEU A 82 4.83 -10.68 -3.27
CA LEU A 82 5.09 -9.66 -4.28
C LEU A 82 6.32 -8.80 -3.94
N PHE A 83 6.78 -8.83 -2.69
CA PHE A 83 7.79 -7.92 -2.16
C PHE A 83 8.86 -8.67 -1.38
N THR A 84 10.08 -8.17 -1.42
CA THR A 84 11.19 -8.69 -0.62
C THR A 84 11.07 -8.25 0.84
N ASP A 85 11.75 -8.96 1.74
CA ASP A 85 11.85 -8.59 3.16
C ASP A 85 12.44 -7.18 3.35
N ALA A 86 13.38 -6.78 2.48
CA ALA A 86 13.98 -5.45 2.52
C ALA A 86 12.97 -4.33 2.16
N GLU A 87 12.12 -4.59 1.16
CA GLU A 87 11.05 -3.67 0.75
C GLU A 87 9.98 -3.56 1.85
N ARG A 88 9.53 -4.70 2.40
CA ARG A 88 8.59 -4.76 3.53
C ARG A 88 9.18 -4.11 4.79
N GLY A 89 10.47 -4.32 5.06
CA GLY A 89 11.19 -3.68 6.17
C GLY A 89 11.24 -2.16 6.02
N THR A 90 11.46 -1.65 4.81
CA THR A 90 11.41 -0.21 4.53
C THR A 90 10.01 0.37 4.74
N ALA A 91 8.98 -0.32 4.26
CA ALA A 91 7.59 0.07 4.47
C ALA A 91 7.24 0.17 5.96
N ARG A 92 7.56 -0.88 6.73
CA ARG A 92 7.36 -0.92 8.19
C ARG A 92 8.07 0.23 8.90
N ARG A 93 9.37 0.42 8.62
CA ARG A 93 10.17 1.49 9.24
C ARG A 93 9.56 2.87 8.99
N ARG A 94 9.09 3.15 7.76
CA ARG A 94 8.45 4.43 7.44
C ARG A 94 7.17 4.64 8.22
N LEU A 95 6.30 3.64 8.30
CA LEU A 95 5.05 3.72 9.08
C LEU A 95 5.33 3.96 10.58
N GLU A 96 6.24 3.19 11.16
CA GLU A 96 6.60 3.30 12.59
C GLU A 96 7.27 4.64 12.93
N ALA A 97 8.13 5.16 12.04
CA ALA A 97 8.72 6.49 12.19
C ALA A 97 7.66 7.60 12.30
N HIS A 98 6.49 7.38 11.69
CA HIS A 98 5.34 8.28 11.71
C HIS A 98 4.28 7.89 12.75
N LYS A 99 4.65 7.03 13.72
CA LYS A 99 3.80 6.58 14.83
C LYS A 99 2.52 5.84 14.40
N PHE A 100 2.53 5.24 13.22
CA PHE A 100 1.45 4.37 12.78
C PHE A 100 1.54 3.00 13.47
N ASP A 101 0.43 2.53 14.04
CA ASP A 101 0.36 1.23 14.71
C ASP A 101 0.21 0.11 13.68
N VAL A 102 1.34 -0.33 13.13
CA VAL A 102 1.41 -1.42 12.13
C VAL A 102 0.80 -2.71 12.69
N ALA A 103 1.03 -3.02 13.97
CA ALA A 103 0.57 -4.26 14.56
C ALA A 103 -0.96 -4.29 14.65
N ARG A 104 -1.58 -3.19 15.07
CA ARG A 104 -3.05 -3.06 15.08
C ARG A 104 -3.61 -3.12 13.67
N TYR A 105 -3.06 -2.34 12.74
CA TYR A 105 -3.51 -2.35 11.35
C TYR A 105 -3.54 -3.77 10.75
N LEU A 106 -2.45 -4.52 10.92
CA LEU A 106 -2.38 -5.88 10.39
C LEU A 106 -3.38 -6.83 11.08
N ARG A 107 -3.55 -6.73 12.41
CA ARG A 107 -4.57 -7.52 13.13
C ARG A 107 -5.97 -7.24 12.59
N ASP A 108 -6.32 -5.97 12.43
CA ASP A 108 -7.63 -5.54 11.95
C ASP A 108 -7.87 -6.08 10.52
N CYS A 109 -6.89 -5.95 9.63
CA CYS A 109 -6.98 -6.48 8.26
C CYS A 109 -7.09 -8.01 8.18
N VAL A 110 -6.32 -8.73 8.98
CA VAL A 110 -6.34 -10.21 9.00
C VAL A 110 -7.62 -10.74 9.65
N SER A 111 -8.24 -10.00 10.56
CA SER A 111 -9.53 -10.38 11.16
C SER A 111 -10.68 -10.37 10.15
N THR A 112 -10.55 -9.61 9.06
CA THR A 112 -11.56 -9.50 8.00
C THR A 112 -10.85 -9.53 6.63
N PRO A 113 -10.31 -10.69 6.23
CA PRO A 113 -9.56 -10.79 4.98
C PRO A 113 -10.51 -10.59 3.79
N PRO A 114 -10.02 -10.03 2.67
CA PRO A 114 -10.81 -9.93 1.45
C PRO A 114 -11.30 -11.30 0.97
N PRO A 115 -12.49 -11.40 0.33
CA PRO A 115 -13.10 -12.67 -0.07
C PRO A 115 -12.27 -13.53 -1.05
N TRP A 116 -11.27 -12.94 -1.70
CA TRP A 116 -10.38 -13.62 -2.65
C TRP A 116 -9.14 -14.23 -1.98
N VAL A 117 -8.91 -13.94 -0.69
CA VAL A 117 -7.82 -14.52 0.10
C VAL A 117 -8.28 -15.89 0.62
N PRO A 118 -7.51 -16.97 0.37
CA PRO A 118 -7.84 -18.28 0.91
C PRO A 118 -7.87 -18.28 2.45
N GLU A 119 -8.73 -19.11 3.04
CA GLU A 119 -8.94 -19.19 4.50
C GLU A 119 -7.67 -19.63 5.28
N SER A 120 -6.67 -20.16 4.57
CA SER A 120 -5.36 -20.56 5.10
C SER A 120 -4.25 -19.63 4.60
N LEU A 121 -3.88 -18.64 5.43
CA LEU A 121 -2.62 -17.89 5.33
C LEU A 121 -1.67 -18.33 6.44
#